data_AF-A0A0S6X8M5-F1
#
_entry.id   AF-A0A0S6X8M5-F1
#
_cell.length_a   1.000
_cell.length_b   1.000
_cell.length_c   1.000
_cell.angle_alpha   90.00
_cell.angle_beta   90.00
_cell.angle_gamma   90.00
#
_symmetry.space_group_name_H-M   'P 1'
#
loop_
_entity.id
_entity.type
_entity.pdbx_description
1 polymer ?
#
loop_
_entity_poly.entity_id
_entity_poly.type
_entity_poly.pdbx_seq_one_letter_code
_entity_poly.pdbx_strand_id
1 'polypeptide(L)' 'MPQAQPELKKVFLNIVLDDAIEEKSNGEKVRMGQAVIRGNSVVMLEAMERMGGDH' A
#
# COMPACT_ATOMS: atom_id res chain seq x y z
N MET A 1 -17.11 37.03 -9.78
CA MET A 1 -15.76 36.55 -9.43
C MET A 1 -15.88 35.07 -9.04
N PRO A 2 -15.42 34.10 -9.84
CA PRO A 2 -15.43 32.70 -9.40
C PRO A 2 -14.39 32.58 -8.28
N GLN A 3 -14.82 32.12 -7.10
CA GLN A 3 -13.91 31.83 -5.99
C GLN A 3 -13.10 30.59 -6.37
N ALA A 4 -11.77 30.71 -6.46
CA ALA A 4 -10.89 29.56 -6.62
C ALA A 4 -11.06 28.67 -5.38
N GLN A 5 -11.66 27.49 -5.57
CA GLN A 5 -11.77 26.50 -4.52
C GLN A 5 -10.37 26.01 -4.16
N PRO A 6 -10.00 25.94 -2.87
CA PRO A 6 -8.70 25.42 -2.49
C PRO A 6 -8.59 23.97 -2.94
N GLU A 7 -7.60 23.69 -3.79
CA GLU A 7 -7.22 22.33 -4.22
C GLU A 7 -6.82 21.54 -2.98
N LEU A 8 -7.76 20.80 -2.39
CA LEU A 8 -7.48 19.88 -1.31
C LEU A 8 -6.60 18.76 -1.89
N LYS A 9 -5.28 18.87 -1.72
CA LYS A 9 -4.34 17.80 -2.12
C LYS A 9 -4.77 16.53 -1.40
N LYS A 10 -5.45 15.63 -2.12
CA LYS A 10 -5.84 14.32 -1.60
C LYS A 10 -4.55 13.55 -1.32
N VAL A 11 -4.31 13.26 -0.04
CA VAL A 11 -3.25 12.33 0.36
C VAL A 11 -3.68 10.95 -0.13
N PHE A 12 -2.86 10.34 -0.99
CA PHE A 12 -3.07 8.97 -1.47
C PHE A 12 -2.15 8.03 -0.70
N LEU A 13 -2.67 6.89 -0.26
CA LEU A 13 -1.88 5.86 0.42
C LEU A 13 -1.15 4.99 -0.60
N ASN A 14 -0.10 5.49 -1.25
CA ASN A 14 0.73 4.62 -2.09
C ASN A 14 1.70 3.84 -1.19
N ILE A 15 1.76 2.52 -1.38
CA ILE A 15 2.63 1.62 -0.62
C ILE A 15 3.71 1.13 -1.57
N VAL A 16 4.98 1.25 -1.16
CA VAL A 16 6.11 0.64 -1.85
C VAL A 16 6.52 -0.58 -1.04
N LEU A 17 6.54 -1.73 -1.71
CA LEU A 17 6.99 -3.00 -1.14
C LEU A 17 8.33 -3.38 -1.78
N ASP A 18 9.23 -3.89 -0.96
CA ASP A 18 10.45 -4.54 -1.41
C ASP A 18 10.33 -6.06 -1.20
N ASP A 19 11.03 -6.86 -2.02
CA ASP A 19 11.00 -8.33 -2.01
C ASP A 19 9.58 -8.96 -1.94
N ALA A 20 8.60 -8.33 -2.58
CA ALA A 20 7.20 -8.73 -2.53
C ALA A 20 6.95 -10.14 -3.08
N ILE A 21 6.03 -10.86 -2.44
CA ILE A 21 5.50 -12.16 -2.88
C ILE A 21 4.00 -12.03 -3.10
N GLU A 22 3.53 -12.34 -4.29
CA GLU A 22 2.11 -12.48 -4.60
C GLU A 22 1.65 -13.90 -4.28
N GLU A 23 0.56 -14.04 -3.52
CA GLU A 23 -0.12 -15.31 -3.30
C GLU A 23 -1.41 -15.35 -4.13
N LYS A 24 -1.46 -16.24 -5.12
CA LYS A 24 -2.63 -16.40 -5.99
C LYS A 24 -3.71 -17.25 -5.32
N SER A 25 -4.93 -17.21 -5.88
CA SER A 25 -6.08 -17.98 -5.39
C SER A 25 -5.87 -19.51 -5.40
N ASN A 26 -4.93 -20.02 -6.19
CA ASN A 26 -4.55 -21.44 -6.24
C ASN A 26 -3.43 -21.80 -5.24
N GLY A 27 -2.99 -20.86 -4.40
CA GLY A 27 -1.90 -21.04 -3.43
C GLY A 27 -0.49 -20.92 -4.03
N GLU A 28 -0.37 -20.61 -5.32
CA GLU A 28 0.92 -20.34 -5.95
C GLU A 28 1.52 -19.05 -5.39
N LYS A 29 2.82 -19.09 -5.07
CA LYS A 29 3.59 -17.94 -4.60
C LYS A 29 4.55 -17.46 -5.68
N VAL A 30 4.39 -16.21 -6.11
CA VAL A 30 5.22 -15.58 -7.13
C VAL A 30 6.08 -14.50 -6.50
N ARG A 31 7.40 -14.61 -6.64
CA ARG A 31 8.32 -13.53 -6.23
C ARG A 31 8.26 -12.40 -7.25
N MET A 32 7.86 -11.22 -6.80
CA MET A 32 7.69 -10.02 -7.63
C MET A 32 8.84 -9.02 -7.46
N GLY A 33 9.58 -9.07 -6.34
CA GLY A 33 10.62 -8.08 -6.03
C GLY A 33 9.99 -6.76 -5.63
N GLN A 34 10.43 -5.65 -6.23
CA GLN A 34 9.89 -4.33 -5.90
C GLN A 34 8.52 -4.09 -6.55
N ALA A 35 7.53 -3.69 -5.74
CA ALA A 35 6.17 -3.41 -6.21
C ALA A 35 5.60 -2.12 -5.61
N VAL A 36 4.69 -1.48 -6.34
CA VAL A 36 3.97 -0.29 -5.87
C VAL A 36 2.46 -0.57 -5.89
N ILE A 37 1.80 -0.37 -4.76
CA ILE A 37 0.36 -0.53 -4.59
C ILE A 37 -0.28 0.84 -4.39
N ARG A 38 -1.33 1.14 -5.17
CA ARG A 38 -2.14 2.35 -4.97
C ARG A 38 -3.16 2.12 -3.86
N GLY A 39 -3.23 3.04 -2.90
CA GLY A 39 -4.05 2.87 -1.69
C GLY A 39 -5.54 2.67 -1.91
N ASN A 40 -6.08 3.21 -3.00
CA ASN A 40 -7.49 3.03 -3.35
C ASN A 40 -7.83 1.56 -3.66
N SER A 41 -6.84 0.72 -3.91
CA SER A 41 -6.99 -0.71 -4.20
C SER A 41 -6.71 -1.60 -2.99
N VAL A 42 -6.36 -1.02 -1.83
CA VAL A 42 -6.10 -1.78 -0.60
C VAL A 42 -7.41 -1.92 0.17
N VAL A 43 -7.89 -3.15 0.29
CA VAL A 43 -9.10 -3.46 1.09
C VAL A 43 -8.74 -3.72 2.55
N MET A 44 -7.62 -4.40 2.80
CA MET A 44 -7.14 -4.76 4.13
C MET A 44 -5.61 -4.77 4.15
N LEU A 45 -5.02 -4.36 5.27
CA LEU A 45 -3.58 -4.44 5.52
C LEU A 45 -3.36 -4.85 6.98
N GLU A 46 -2.53 -5.87 7.19
CA GLU A 46 -2.11 -6.33 8.51
C GLU A 46 -0.59 -6.52 8.54
N ALA A 47 -0.01 -6.36 9.72
CA ALA A 47 1.41 -6.63 9.93
C ALA A 47 1.60 -8.11 10.30
N MET A 48 2.42 -8.83 9.54
CA MET A 48 2.75 -10.23 9.83
C MET A 48 3.56 -10.35 11.12
N GLU A 49 4.38 -9.35 11.42
CA GLU A 49 5.11 -9.20 12.67
C GLU A 49 4.85 -7.81 13.26
N ARG A 50 4.73 -7.72 14.59
CA ARG A 50 4.68 -6.41 15.25
C ARG A 50 6.08 -5.79 15.20
N MET A 51 6.21 -4.70 14.45
CA MET A 51 7.38 -3.83 14.51
C MET A 51 7.31 -3.00 15.81
N GLY A 52 7.91 -3.50 16.89
CA GLY A 52 7.96 -2.83 18.18
C GLY A 52 8.71 -3.65 19.23
N GLY A 53 10.03 -3.47 19.29
CA GLY A 53 10.85 -3.83 20.44
C GLY A 53 11.29 -2.54 21.14
N ASP A 54 11.06 -2.49 22.45
CA ASP A 54 11.43 -1.45 23.44
C ASP A 54 12.32 -0.30 22.97
N HIS A 55 11.75 0.92 23.01
CA HIS A 55 12.46 2.16 23.30
C HIS A 55 11.57 3.06 24.18
#